data_AF-A0AAN1J805-F1
#
_entry.id   AF-A0AAN1J805-F1
#
_cell.length_a   1.000
_cell.length_b   1.000
_cell.length_c   1.000
_cell.angle_alpha   90.00
_cell.angle_beta   90.00
_cell.angle_gamma   90.00
#
_symmetry.space_group_name_H-M   'P 1'
#
loop_
_entity.id
_entity.type
_entity.pdbx_description
1 polymer ?
#
loop_
_entity_poly.entity_id
_entity_poly.type
_entity_poly.pdbx_seq_one_letter_code
_entity_poly.pdbx_strand_id
1 'polypeptide(L)'
;MRQIKYFLFLLFSLTFFSAAHAAGNPASVTVNGVTWTKCADEHGTCSFSGTQSVLYGAWPPNSPSAMYAVNGSYTRSVPCDNSAMADPATGYIKACYVKSTTTTSSATQYTPPALVNPVNPITYGAKCNGSTDDTAAFQKAINAGDVLVPAGTCVINGTLNVRVSNRHIQCQGTILKRTTGYNMQMFVIGDYKNAYTNDSIVECNFVGANTAAPQYYNNDNRHWDIPVETTGPVSNFFLAGNSFKQFFGQSMFQTYGAPNGGSGDKIIYNTFASCGYYGPVFVAHTNGYIGHNTVTDCAVGIENDNTTQATGNNVIEYNTIKAVYGYGAPDMTSSVMLTGGVAASADYSTNIVRNNTVSGTSNAQGFRGANIPSRTIIGKNWGIKAAQYSNNTCVTGCSVTP
;
A
#
# COMPACT_ATOMS: atom_id res chain seq x y z
N MET A 1 -21.88 -33.28 72.09
CA MET A 1 -22.45 -32.71 70.86
C MET A 1 -21.54 -31.61 70.33
N ARG A 2 -20.89 -31.85 69.17
CA ARG A 2 -20.11 -30.95 68.28
C ARG A 2 -18.82 -31.67 67.83
N GLN A 3 -18.90 -32.41 66.72
CA GLN A 3 -18.56 -31.99 65.35
C GLN A 3 -17.11 -32.31 64.99
N ILE A 4 -16.97 -33.58 64.61
CA ILE A 4 -16.09 -34.22 63.61
C ILE A 4 -15.18 -33.28 62.80
N LYS A 5 -13.86 -33.53 62.87
CA LYS A 5 -12.90 -33.28 61.79
C LYS A 5 -12.04 -34.54 61.61
N TYR A 6 -12.49 -35.44 60.74
CA TYR A 6 -11.64 -36.54 60.24
C TYR A 6 -10.90 -36.06 59.00
N PHE A 7 -9.58 -36.01 59.12
CA PHE A 7 -8.62 -35.88 58.05
C PHE A 7 -8.65 -37.18 57.22
N LEU A 8 -9.15 -37.15 55.99
CA LEU A 8 -9.04 -38.26 55.05
C LEU A 8 -8.12 -37.83 53.90
N PHE A 9 -6.88 -38.32 53.93
CA PHE A 9 -5.89 -38.20 52.88
C PHE A 9 -6.32 -39.10 51.70
N LEU A 10 -6.85 -38.52 50.62
CA LEU A 10 -6.94 -39.22 49.34
C LEU A 10 -5.63 -38.97 48.57
N LEU A 11 -4.80 -40.02 48.49
CA LEU A 11 -3.74 -40.11 47.48
C LEU A 11 -4.41 -40.27 46.10
N PHE A 12 -4.48 -39.18 45.35
CA PHE A 12 -4.64 -39.25 43.89
C PHE A 12 -3.26 -39.12 43.28
N SER A 13 -2.72 -40.24 42.80
CA SER A 13 -1.54 -40.27 41.95
C SER A 13 -1.88 -39.58 40.63
N LEU A 14 -1.61 -38.28 40.50
CA LEU A 14 -1.51 -37.65 39.19
C LEU A 14 -0.23 -38.15 38.53
N THR A 15 -0.37 -39.17 37.68
CA THR A 15 0.53 -39.35 36.56
C THR A 15 0.45 -38.09 35.71
N PHE A 16 1.47 -37.23 35.78
CA PHE A 16 1.69 -36.21 34.76
C PHE A 16 2.00 -36.93 33.45
N PHE A 17 0.98 -37.28 32.69
CA PHE A 17 1.11 -37.25 31.24
C PHE A 17 1.16 -35.78 30.86
N SER A 18 2.35 -35.19 30.91
CA SER A 18 2.63 -34.07 30.02
C SER A 18 2.66 -34.66 28.61
N ALA A 19 1.49 -34.83 28.02
CA ALA A 19 1.34 -34.76 26.58
C ALA A 19 1.74 -33.33 26.20
N ALA A 20 3.04 -33.11 26.05
CA ALA A 20 3.54 -32.06 25.19
C ALA A 20 2.94 -32.36 23.82
N HIS A 21 1.78 -31.77 23.57
CA HIS A 21 1.12 -31.82 22.28
C HIS A 21 2.13 -31.26 21.29
N ALA A 22 2.58 -32.12 20.37
CA ALA A 22 3.42 -31.75 19.26
C ALA A 22 2.71 -30.60 18.51
N ALA A 23 3.17 -29.37 18.73
CA ALA A 23 2.85 -28.28 17.83
C ALA A 23 3.56 -28.62 16.52
N GLY A 24 2.80 -29.15 15.57
CA GLY A 24 3.32 -29.41 14.22
C GLY A 24 3.86 -28.13 13.60
N ASN A 25 4.80 -28.28 12.67
CA ASN A 25 5.35 -27.17 11.91
C ASN A 25 4.22 -26.41 11.17
N PRO A 26 4.08 -25.08 11.37
CA PRO A 26 2.98 -24.29 10.83
C PRO A 26 3.08 -24.13 9.31
N ALA A 27 1.99 -23.71 8.67
CA ALA A 27 1.94 -23.52 7.22
C ALA A 27 2.80 -22.36 6.72
N SER A 28 3.10 -21.38 7.58
CA SER A 28 3.99 -20.27 7.28
C SER A 28 4.76 -19.81 8.52
N VAL A 29 5.95 -19.26 8.31
CA VAL A 29 6.81 -18.72 9.37
C VAL A 29 7.46 -17.42 8.91
N THR A 30 7.71 -16.51 9.86
CA THR A 30 8.45 -15.27 9.59
C THR A 30 9.80 -15.34 10.28
N VAL A 31 10.89 -15.41 9.49
CA VAL A 31 12.27 -15.46 9.99
C VAL A 31 13.03 -14.27 9.41
N ASN A 32 13.64 -13.47 10.28
CA ASN A 32 14.38 -12.25 9.91
C ASN A 32 13.59 -11.28 9.01
N GLY A 33 12.29 -11.12 9.28
CA GLY A 33 11.40 -10.24 8.52
C GLY A 33 10.95 -10.78 7.15
N VAL A 34 11.35 -12.00 6.78
CA VAL A 34 10.92 -12.68 5.55
C VAL A 34 9.86 -13.72 5.89
N THR A 35 8.76 -13.73 5.15
CA THR A 35 7.72 -14.77 5.26
C THR A 35 8.08 -15.95 4.37
N TRP A 36 7.99 -17.15 4.94
CA TRP A 36 8.27 -18.42 4.29
C TRP A 36 7.04 -19.31 4.36
N THR A 37 6.74 -20.01 3.27
CA THR A 37 5.60 -20.92 3.17
C THR A 37 6.09 -22.36 3.18
N LYS A 38 5.49 -23.20 4.03
CA LYS A 38 5.85 -24.61 4.17
C LYS A 38 5.63 -25.33 2.84
N CYS A 39 6.63 -26.05 2.36
CA CYS A 39 6.58 -26.83 1.14
C CYS A 39 6.67 -28.35 1.39
N ALA A 40 7.29 -28.79 2.48
CA ALA A 40 7.41 -30.20 2.83
C ALA A 40 7.64 -30.38 4.34
N ASP A 41 7.15 -31.48 4.89
CA ASP A 41 7.61 -32.01 6.19
C ASP A 41 8.97 -32.72 6.04
N GLU A 42 9.66 -32.94 7.15
CA GLU A 42 10.92 -33.70 7.18
C GLU A 42 10.80 -35.05 6.44
N HIS A 43 11.83 -35.40 5.67
CA HIS A 43 11.89 -36.53 4.73
C HIS A 43 10.99 -36.40 3.49
N GLY A 44 10.24 -35.31 3.36
CA GLY A 44 9.52 -34.98 2.14
C GLY A 44 10.43 -34.39 1.05
N THR A 45 9.86 -34.10 -0.11
CA THR A 45 10.55 -33.34 -1.18
C THR A 45 9.87 -31.99 -1.34
N CYS A 46 10.62 -30.91 -1.18
CA CYS A 46 10.16 -29.55 -1.40
C CYS A 46 10.33 -29.18 -2.87
N SER A 47 9.23 -29.07 -3.61
CA SER A 47 9.23 -28.74 -5.05
C SER A 47 8.73 -27.32 -5.30
N PHE A 48 9.36 -26.59 -6.23
CA PHE A 48 9.02 -25.20 -6.56
C PHE A 48 9.48 -24.84 -7.98
N SER A 49 8.89 -23.82 -8.59
CA SER A 49 9.31 -23.34 -9.91
C SER A 49 10.55 -22.46 -9.84
N GLY A 50 11.44 -22.57 -10.83
CA GLY A 50 12.62 -21.72 -10.95
C GLY A 50 13.66 -22.01 -9.86
N THR A 51 14.41 -20.97 -9.49
CA THR A 51 15.46 -21.02 -8.48
C THR A 51 14.99 -20.29 -7.23
N GLN A 52 14.95 -20.97 -6.08
CA GLN A 52 14.47 -20.42 -4.81
C GLN A 52 15.40 -20.73 -3.64
N SER A 53 15.42 -19.84 -2.65
CA SER A 53 16.00 -20.13 -1.34
C SER A 53 15.03 -20.99 -0.52
N VAL A 54 15.59 -21.89 0.30
CA VAL A 54 14.81 -22.78 1.17
C VAL A 54 15.23 -22.56 2.62
N LEU A 55 14.24 -22.42 3.49
CA LEU A 55 14.40 -22.37 4.94
C LEU A 55 14.11 -23.75 5.50
N TYR A 56 15.01 -24.27 6.34
CA TYR A 56 14.87 -25.56 7.00
C TYR A 56 14.98 -25.40 8.51
N GLY A 57 14.14 -26.12 9.26
CA GLY A 57 14.15 -26.06 10.71
C GLY A 57 12.84 -26.49 11.33
N ALA A 58 12.70 -26.29 12.63
CA ALA A 58 11.51 -26.64 13.39
C ALA A 58 10.91 -25.41 14.07
N TRP A 59 9.59 -25.43 14.26
CA TRP A 59 8.86 -24.39 14.97
C TRP A 59 8.87 -24.61 16.48
N PRO A 60 9.58 -23.80 17.27
CA PRO A 60 9.32 -23.70 18.70
C PRO A 60 8.31 -22.58 19.00
N PRO A 61 7.43 -22.76 20.01
CA PRO A 61 6.51 -21.71 20.43
C PRO A 61 7.21 -20.45 21.00
N ASN A 62 8.50 -20.51 21.34
CA ASN A 62 9.17 -19.53 22.18
C ASN A 62 10.38 -18.85 21.51
N SER A 63 10.80 -19.27 20.31
CA SER A 63 12.02 -18.77 19.63
C SER A 63 11.98 -19.02 18.11
N PRO A 64 11.07 -18.38 17.36
CA PRO A 64 10.77 -18.71 15.97
C PRO A 64 11.90 -18.45 14.96
N SER A 65 13.04 -17.89 15.37
CA SER A 65 14.20 -17.63 14.50
C SER A 65 15.43 -18.48 14.83
N ALA A 66 15.56 -19.04 16.03
CA ALA A 66 16.80 -19.69 16.49
C ALA A 66 16.96 -21.13 15.97
N MET A 67 15.85 -21.75 15.55
CA MET A 67 15.78 -23.15 15.12
C MET A 67 15.59 -23.30 13.60
N TYR A 68 15.86 -22.24 12.85
CA TYR A 68 15.77 -22.22 11.39
C TYR A 68 17.06 -21.74 10.75
N ALA A 69 17.47 -22.39 9.66
CA ALA A 69 18.56 -21.96 8.80
C ALA A 69 18.07 -21.79 7.37
N VAL A 70 18.43 -20.67 6.74
CA VAL A 70 18.29 -20.52 5.29
C VAL A 70 19.42 -21.31 4.68
N ASN A 71 19.10 -22.34 3.89
CA ASN A 71 20.11 -23.08 3.15
C ASN A 71 20.00 -22.80 1.67
N GLY A 72 21.11 -22.32 1.10
CA GLY A 72 21.37 -22.28 -0.34
C GLY A 72 20.30 -21.66 -1.24
N SER A 73 20.50 -21.90 -2.53
CA SER A 73 19.57 -21.61 -3.60
C SER A 73 19.45 -22.88 -4.44
N TYR A 74 18.24 -23.38 -4.59
CA TYR A 74 17.95 -24.65 -5.24
C TYR A 74 17.10 -24.40 -6.47
N THR A 75 17.18 -25.29 -7.46
CA THR A 75 16.39 -25.19 -8.70
C THR A 75 15.46 -26.39 -8.80
N ARG A 76 14.17 -26.13 -9.04
CA ARG A 76 13.07 -27.11 -9.18
C ARG A 76 12.67 -27.89 -7.92
N SER A 77 13.61 -28.40 -7.13
CA SER A 77 13.31 -29.17 -5.92
C SER A 77 14.51 -29.33 -4.99
N VAL A 78 14.24 -29.64 -3.72
CA VAL A 78 15.23 -30.07 -2.74
C VAL A 78 14.66 -31.15 -1.80
N PRO A 79 15.44 -32.18 -1.41
CA PRO A 79 15.05 -33.08 -0.31
C PRO A 79 14.90 -32.30 0.99
N CYS A 80 13.85 -32.55 1.76
CA CYS A 80 13.61 -31.89 3.03
C CYS A 80 14.22 -32.68 4.20
N ASP A 81 15.54 -32.82 4.20
CA ASP A 81 16.23 -33.60 5.21
C ASP A 81 17.70 -33.16 5.38
N ASN A 82 18.38 -33.84 6.32
CA ASN A 82 19.75 -33.55 6.69
C ASN A 82 20.80 -33.91 5.62
N SER A 83 20.41 -34.61 4.54
CA SER A 83 21.30 -34.90 3.40
C SER A 83 21.48 -33.67 2.50
N ALA A 84 20.47 -32.80 2.44
CA ALA A 84 20.49 -31.59 1.64
C ALA A 84 20.84 -30.34 2.46
N MET A 85 20.57 -30.34 3.77
CA MET A 85 20.66 -29.15 4.63
C MET A 85 21.19 -29.45 6.03
N ALA A 86 22.09 -28.61 6.56
CA ALA A 86 22.56 -28.75 7.94
C ALA A 86 21.41 -28.59 8.94
N ASP A 87 21.36 -29.43 9.98
CA ASP A 87 20.26 -29.49 10.95
C ASP A 87 20.38 -28.35 12.00
N PRO A 88 19.50 -27.34 12.00
CA PRO A 88 19.53 -26.24 12.96
C PRO A 88 18.71 -26.53 14.23
N ALA A 89 18.05 -27.69 14.31
CA ALA A 89 17.03 -28.01 15.30
C ALA A 89 17.09 -29.49 15.71
N THR A 90 18.27 -29.95 16.16
CA THR A 90 18.49 -31.34 16.57
C THR A 90 17.49 -31.78 17.64
N GLY A 91 16.87 -32.96 17.42
CA GLY A 91 15.87 -33.53 18.33
C GLY A 91 14.42 -33.08 18.08
N TYR A 92 14.18 -32.21 17.10
CA TYR A 92 12.84 -31.76 16.71
C TYR A 92 12.47 -32.22 15.31
N ILE A 93 11.16 -32.43 15.07
CA ILE A 93 10.63 -32.70 13.73
C ILE A 93 10.70 -31.41 12.92
N LYS A 94 11.33 -31.46 11.76
CA LYS A 94 11.60 -30.29 10.92
C LYS A 94 10.63 -30.17 9.76
N ALA A 95 10.68 -29.05 9.08
CA ALA A 95 9.99 -28.81 7.83
C ALA A 95 10.79 -27.84 6.96
N CYS A 96 10.50 -27.86 5.67
CA CYS A 96 11.07 -26.97 4.68
C CYS A 96 10.05 -25.94 4.25
N TYR A 97 10.55 -24.74 4.00
CA TYR A 97 9.75 -23.60 3.58
C TYR A 97 10.45 -22.90 2.42
N VAL A 98 9.68 -22.45 1.44
CA VAL A 98 10.18 -21.60 0.36
C VAL A 98 9.81 -20.15 0.65
N LYS A 99 10.60 -19.21 0.15
CA LYS A 99 10.28 -17.78 0.27
C LYS A 99 8.89 -17.57 -0.34
N SER A 100 7.97 -16.96 0.39
CA SER A 100 6.66 -16.63 -0.17
C SER A 100 6.86 -15.62 -1.31
N THR A 101 6.85 -16.09 -2.55
CA THR A 101 6.53 -15.23 -3.68
C THR A 101 5.06 -14.92 -3.52
N THR A 102 4.72 -13.68 -3.19
CA THR A 102 3.33 -13.22 -3.11
C THR A 102 2.69 -13.27 -4.50
N THR A 103 2.39 -14.47 -5.00
CA THR A 103 1.26 -14.69 -5.90
C THR A 103 0.08 -15.02 -5.00
N THR A 104 -0.35 -14.03 -4.23
CA THR A 104 -1.73 -13.99 -3.76
C THR A 104 -2.57 -13.98 -5.03
N SER A 105 -3.09 -15.14 -5.41
CA SER A 105 -4.35 -15.21 -6.15
C SER A 105 -5.45 -14.74 -5.20
N SER A 106 -5.43 -13.43 -4.92
CA SER A 106 -6.64 -12.72 -4.57
C SER A 106 -7.30 -12.51 -5.92
N ALA A 107 -8.49 -13.07 -6.14
CA ALA A 107 -9.30 -12.66 -7.28
C ALA A 107 -9.33 -11.13 -7.26
N THR A 108 -8.82 -10.48 -8.31
CA THR A 108 -8.84 -9.02 -8.43
C THR A 108 -10.28 -8.58 -8.20
N GLN A 109 -10.51 -7.87 -7.08
CA GLN A 109 -11.85 -7.44 -6.65
C GLN A 109 -12.36 -6.23 -7.46
N TYR A 110 -11.72 -5.97 -8.59
CA TYR A 110 -12.05 -4.95 -9.56
C TYR A 110 -11.79 -5.50 -10.96
N THR A 111 -12.45 -4.93 -11.96
CA THR A 111 -12.24 -5.27 -13.37
C THR A 111 -11.56 -4.09 -14.06
N PRO A 112 -10.32 -4.25 -14.57
CA PRO A 112 -9.71 -3.26 -15.44
C PRO A 112 -10.64 -2.88 -16.61
N PRO A 113 -10.71 -1.60 -17.00
CA PRO A 113 -11.35 -1.22 -18.25
C PRO A 113 -10.75 -1.97 -19.44
N ALA A 114 -11.61 -2.41 -20.37
CA ALA A 114 -11.14 -3.12 -21.56
C ALA A 114 -10.33 -2.19 -22.46
N LEU A 115 -9.13 -2.60 -22.85
CA LEU A 115 -8.31 -1.86 -23.79
C LEU A 115 -8.81 -2.04 -25.22
N VAL A 116 -8.86 -0.96 -26.00
CA VAL A 116 -9.23 -0.98 -27.42
C VAL A 116 -7.98 -0.80 -28.26
N ASN A 117 -7.58 -1.87 -28.98
CA ASN A 117 -6.39 -1.90 -29.85
C ASN A 117 -5.14 -1.32 -29.16
N PRO A 118 -4.75 -1.83 -27.98
CA PRO A 118 -3.70 -1.22 -27.20
C PRO A 118 -2.35 -1.26 -27.92
N VAL A 119 -1.60 -0.18 -27.76
CA VAL A 119 -0.22 -0.08 -28.23
C VAL A 119 0.77 -0.27 -27.08
N ASN A 120 2.01 -0.61 -27.41
CA ASN A 120 3.07 -0.85 -26.44
C ASN A 120 4.14 0.26 -26.53
N PRO A 121 4.53 0.95 -25.43
CA PRO A 121 5.55 1.99 -25.48
C PRO A 121 6.89 1.56 -26.11
N ILE A 122 7.24 0.27 -26.06
CA ILE A 122 8.45 -0.29 -26.68
C ILE A 122 8.45 -0.07 -28.21
N THR A 123 7.29 -0.15 -28.87
CA THR A 123 7.18 0.12 -30.32
C THR A 123 7.38 1.59 -30.68
N TYR A 124 7.32 2.48 -29.69
CA TYR A 124 7.59 3.91 -29.81
C TYR A 124 9.00 4.29 -29.34
N GLY A 125 9.83 3.31 -28.99
CA GLY A 125 11.24 3.47 -28.66
C GLY A 125 11.59 3.36 -27.17
N ALA A 126 10.62 3.07 -26.29
CA ALA A 126 10.90 2.84 -24.88
C ALA A 126 11.82 1.62 -24.73
N LYS A 127 12.76 1.69 -23.79
CA LYS A 127 13.73 0.64 -23.47
C LYS A 127 13.34 -0.13 -22.22
N CYS A 128 12.74 0.52 -21.23
CA CYS A 128 12.31 -0.11 -19.98
C CYS A 128 13.41 -0.95 -19.30
N ASN A 129 14.65 -0.44 -19.35
CA ASN A 129 15.85 -1.08 -18.84
C ASN A 129 16.28 -0.57 -17.45
N GLY A 130 15.47 0.27 -16.81
CA GLY A 130 15.72 0.86 -15.49
C GLY A 130 16.63 2.08 -15.46
N SER A 131 17.13 2.54 -16.61
CA SER A 131 18.12 3.62 -16.72
C SER A 131 17.81 4.66 -17.80
N THR A 132 17.34 4.24 -18.98
CA THR A 132 16.99 5.14 -20.08
C THR A 132 15.68 5.86 -19.79
N ASP A 133 15.66 7.20 -19.94
CA ASP A 133 14.41 7.96 -19.83
C ASP A 133 13.48 7.66 -21.02
N ASP A 134 12.39 6.96 -20.71
CA ASP A 134 11.40 6.46 -21.65
C ASP A 134 10.24 7.44 -21.85
N THR A 135 10.26 8.62 -21.21
CA THR A 135 9.14 9.58 -21.20
C THR A 135 8.65 9.91 -22.61
N ALA A 136 9.55 10.23 -23.55
CA ALA A 136 9.16 10.62 -24.90
C ALA A 136 8.48 9.47 -25.67
N ALA A 137 8.90 8.22 -25.44
CA ALA A 137 8.28 7.06 -26.07
C ALA A 137 6.92 6.75 -25.47
N PHE A 138 6.78 6.87 -24.14
CA PHE A 138 5.49 6.75 -23.45
C PHE A 138 4.51 7.81 -23.93
N GLN A 139 4.92 9.06 -24.07
CA GLN A 139 4.04 10.12 -24.56
C GLN A 139 3.53 9.81 -25.98
N LYS A 140 4.39 9.29 -26.87
CA LYS A 140 3.97 8.87 -28.22
C LYS A 140 2.94 7.74 -28.18
N ALA A 141 3.13 6.75 -27.32
CA ALA A 141 2.16 5.66 -27.13
C ALA A 141 0.81 6.18 -26.61
N ILE A 142 0.84 7.03 -25.57
CA ILE A 142 -0.34 7.69 -25.00
C ILE A 142 -1.05 8.56 -26.04
N ASN A 143 -0.34 9.19 -26.98
CA ASN A 143 -0.98 9.95 -28.05
C ASN A 143 -1.66 9.03 -29.09
N ALA A 144 -1.17 7.81 -29.26
CA ALA A 144 -1.61 6.90 -30.33
C ALA A 144 -2.83 6.05 -29.96
N GLY A 145 -2.90 5.50 -28.76
CA GLY A 145 -4.00 4.62 -28.36
C GLY A 145 -3.98 4.27 -26.87
N ASP A 146 -4.91 3.41 -26.47
CA ASP A 146 -4.79 2.72 -25.18
C ASP A 146 -3.41 2.07 -25.07
N VAL A 147 -2.88 1.98 -23.86
CA VAL A 147 -1.49 1.60 -23.65
C VAL A 147 -1.45 0.34 -22.79
N LEU A 148 -0.93 -0.75 -23.35
CA LEU A 148 -0.56 -1.95 -22.61
C LEU A 148 0.95 -1.95 -22.42
N VAL A 149 1.40 -1.73 -21.17
CA VAL A 149 2.81 -1.65 -20.83
C VAL A 149 3.30 -3.03 -20.39
N PRO A 150 4.29 -3.63 -21.08
CA PRO A 150 4.82 -4.93 -20.70
C PRO A 150 5.61 -4.86 -19.39
N ALA A 151 5.87 -6.01 -18.78
CA ALA A 151 6.76 -6.13 -17.63
C ALA A 151 8.15 -5.52 -17.94
N GLY A 152 8.72 -4.80 -16.97
CA GLY A 152 9.98 -4.10 -17.13
C GLY A 152 10.11 -2.93 -16.16
N THR A 153 11.22 -2.20 -16.20
CA THR A 153 11.39 -0.98 -15.39
C THR A 153 11.60 0.21 -16.32
N CYS A 154 10.58 1.02 -16.52
CA CYS A 154 10.64 2.19 -17.40
C CYS A 154 10.91 3.45 -16.57
N VAL A 155 11.97 4.18 -16.89
CA VAL A 155 12.26 5.44 -16.22
C VAL A 155 11.44 6.53 -16.88
N ILE A 156 10.58 7.19 -16.12
CA ILE A 156 9.77 8.32 -16.59
C ILE A 156 10.26 9.55 -15.83
N ASN A 157 11.17 10.30 -16.45
CA ASN A 157 11.74 11.52 -15.89
C ASN A 157 11.14 12.82 -16.44
N GLY A 158 10.06 12.79 -17.22
CA GLY A 158 9.26 13.97 -17.52
C GLY A 158 7.78 13.79 -17.16
N THR A 159 6.93 14.64 -17.70
CA THR A 159 5.48 14.60 -17.52
C THR A 159 4.81 13.98 -18.74
N LEU A 160 3.98 12.97 -18.48
CA LEU A 160 3.11 12.33 -19.45
C LEU A 160 1.73 12.95 -19.37
N ASN A 161 1.29 13.58 -20.45
CA ASN A 161 0.00 14.26 -20.53
C ASN A 161 -1.03 13.39 -21.23
N VAL A 162 -2.19 13.21 -20.59
CA VAL A 162 -3.39 12.59 -21.18
C VAL A 162 -4.43 13.70 -21.39
N ARG A 163 -4.58 14.14 -22.64
CA ARG A 163 -5.46 15.26 -23.04
C ARG A 163 -6.59 14.80 -23.95
N VAL A 164 -7.11 13.61 -23.67
CA VAL A 164 -8.23 12.96 -24.36
C VAL A 164 -9.03 12.18 -23.33
N SER A 165 -10.30 11.89 -23.62
CA SER A 165 -11.14 11.02 -22.78
C SER A 165 -11.07 9.56 -23.25
N ASN A 166 -11.43 8.62 -22.37
CA ASN A 166 -11.43 7.18 -22.62
C ASN A 166 -10.04 6.65 -22.99
N ARG A 167 -8.99 7.14 -22.33
CA ARG A 167 -7.63 6.64 -22.45
C ARG A 167 -7.32 5.69 -21.31
N HIS A 168 -7.08 4.44 -21.67
CA HIS A 168 -6.77 3.39 -20.71
C HIS A 168 -5.29 3.01 -20.78
N ILE A 169 -4.62 3.06 -19.63
CA ILE A 169 -3.23 2.64 -19.46
C ILE A 169 -3.23 1.48 -18.47
N GLN A 170 -2.72 0.32 -18.89
CA GLN A 170 -2.61 -0.88 -18.07
C GLN A 170 -1.17 -1.40 -18.11
N CYS A 171 -0.63 -1.77 -16.96
CA CYS A 171 0.70 -2.36 -16.85
C CYS A 171 0.63 -3.85 -16.55
N GLN A 172 1.64 -4.60 -16.99
CA GLN A 172 1.77 -6.04 -16.74
C GLN A 172 2.97 -6.31 -15.82
N GLY A 173 2.88 -5.88 -14.56
CA GLY A 173 4.00 -5.97 -13.63
C GLY A 173 5.13 -4.97 -13.91
N THR A 174 4.83 -3.90 -14.65
CA THR A 174 5.77 -2.81 -14.96
C THR A 174 6.10 -1.98 -13.72
N ILE A 175 7.35 -1.57 -13.59
CA ILE A 175 7.80 -0.53 -12.68
C ILE A 175 7.97 0.78 -13.47
N LEU A 176 7.20 1.81 -13.12
CA LEU A 176 7.33 3.18 -13.60
C LEU A 176 8.16 3.96 -12.57
N LYS A 177 9.44 4.21 -12.91
CA LYS A 177 10.44 4.74 -11.98
C LYS A 177 10.70 6.22 -12.24
N ARG A 178 10.74 7.02 -11.18
CA ARG A 178 11.28 8.39 -11.15
C ARG A 178 12.66 8.37 -10.49
N THR A 179 13.64 9.09 -11.04
CA THR A 179 14.99 9.16 -10.45
C THR A 179 15.31 10.48 -9.75
N THR A 180 14.38 11.43 -9.73
CA THR A 180 14.54 12.75 -9.13
C THR A 180 13.20 13.29 -8.64
N GLY A 181 13.18 14.01 -7.52
CA GLY A 181 11.96 14.69 -7.07
C GLY A 181 11.66 16.01 -7.79
N TYR A 182 12.50 16.48 -8.71
CA TYR A 182 12.39 17.85 -9.25
C TYR A 182 11.64 17.96 -10.58
N ASN A 183 11.11 16.86 -11.11
CA ASN A 183 10.56 16.82 -12.47
C ASN A 183 9.02 16.89 -12.50
N MET A 184 8.44 17.59 -11.52
CA MET A 184 7.00 17.82 -11.38
C MET A 184 6.18 16.52 -11.49
N GLN A 185 4.94 16.61 -11.96
CA GLN A 185 4.04 15.47 -12.05
C GLN A 185 4.50 14.44 -13.09
N MET A 186 4.28 13.15 -12.81
CA MET A 186 4.57 12.07 -13.76
C MET A 186 3.45 11.85 -14.76
N PHE A 187 2.21 11.66 -14.32
CA PHE A 187 1.03 11.60 -15.18
C PHE A 187 0.10 12.75 -14.85
N VAL A 188 -0.25 13.53 -15.86
CA VAL A 188 -1.23 14.61 -15.77
C VAL A 188 -2.39 14.27 -16.69
N ILE A 189 -3.54 13.96 -16.10
CA ILE A 189 -4.79 13.70 -16.81
C ILE A 189 -5.58 15.00 -16.81
N GLY A 190 -5.92 15.48 -17.99
CA GLY A 190 -6.71 16.69 -18.18
C GLY A 190 -5.94 18.00 -18.15
N ASP A 191 -6.71 19.10 -18.16
CA ASP A 191 -6.26 20.49 -18.05
C ASP A 191 -7.40 21.42 -17.63
N TYR A 192 -7.07 22.69 -17.40
CA TYR A 192 -8.04 23.72 -17.02
C TYR A 192 -8.87 24.27 -18.19
N LYS A 193 -8.74 23.72 -19.40
CA LYS A 193 -9.40 24.24 -20.61
C LYS A 193 -10.56 23.36 -21.04
N ASN A 194 -10.48 22.06 -20.83
CA ASN A 194 -11.49 21.09 -21.27
C ASN A 194 -11.93 20.18 -20.14
N ALA A 195 -13.07 19.53 -20.34
CA ALA A 195 -13.52 18.44 -19.48
C ALA A 195 -13.08 17.09 -20.07
N TYR A 196 -12.64 16.18 -19.21
CA TYR A 196 -12.16 14.84 -19.58
C TYR A 196 -12.91 13.77 -18.78
N THR A 197 -13.03 12.57 -19.34
CA THR A 197 -13.73 11.49 -18.64
C THR A 197 -13.27 10.10 -19.00
N ASN A 198 -13.51 9.15 -18.09
CA ASN A 198 -13.32 7.71 -18.28
C ASN A 198 -11.89 7.30 -18.61
N ASP A 199 -10.88 8.09 -18.23
CA ASP A 199 -9.49 7.67 -18.33
C ASP A 199 -9.13 6.72 -17.19
N SER A 200 -8.12 5.87 -17.37
CA SER A 200 -7.70 4.96 -16.32
C SER A 200 -6.22 4.66 -16.32
N ILE A 201 -5.67 4.42 -15.13
CA ILE A 201 -4.33 3.85 -14.93
C ILE A 201 -4.47 2.67 -13.98
N VAL A 202 -4.10 1.48 -14.43
CA VAL A 202 -4.29 0.24 -13.67
C VAL A 202 -3.07 -0.66 -13.69
N GLU A 203 -2.87 -1.39 -12.59
CA GLU A 203 -1.87 -2.47 -12.46
C GLU A 203 -0.40 -2.03 -12.62
N CYS A 204 -0.10 -0.74 -12.46
CA CYS A 204 1.24 -0.17 -12.56
C CYS A 204 1.93 -0.05 -11.20
N ASN A 205 3.27 -0.19 -11.17
CA ASN A 205 4.07 -0.02 -9.95
C ASN A 205 4.93 1.25 -10.04
N PHE A 206 4.53 2.31 -9.35
CA PHE A 206 5.20 3.60 -9.32
C PHE A 206 6.25 3.64 -8.20
N VAL A 207 7.48 4.02 -8.55
CA VAL A 207 8.60 4.13 -7.60
C VAL A 207 9.29 5.48 -7.77
N GLY A 208 9.18 6.31 -6.74
CA GLY A 208 9.79 7.63 -6.68
C GLY A 208 11.24 7.61 -6.17
N ALA A 209 11.83 8.80 -6.06
CA ALA A 209 13.23 8.98 -5.63
C ALA A 209 13.39 9.30 -4.14
N ASN A 210 12.31 9.29 -3.36
CA ASN A 210 12.32 9.54 -1.91
C ASN A 210 12.85 8.32 -1.14
N THR A 211 13.03 8.48 0.17
CA THR A 211 13.50 7.43 1.07
C THR A 211 12.33 6.62 1.66
N ALA A 212 12.64 5.46 2.25
CA ALA A 212 11.63 4.59 2.87
C ALA A 212 10.96 5.25 4.09
N ALA A 213 11.76 5.94 4.93
CA ALA A 213 11.25 6.95 5.84
C ALA A 213 11.10 8.25 5.02
N PRO A 214 9.88 8.61 4.60
CA PRO A 214 9.71 9.65 3.59
C PRO A 214 10.10 11.02 4.12
N GLN A 215 10.64 11.84 3.23
CA GLN A 215 10.91 13.26 3.49
C GLN A 215 9.91 14.13 2.74
N TYR A 216 9.58 15.29 3.31
CA TYR A 216 8.76 16.33 2.68
C TYR A 216 9.38 17.69 2.95
N TYR A 217 9.27 18.59 1.97
CA TYR A 217 9.90 19.90 2.02
C TYR A 217 8.85 20.96 1.67
N ASN A 218 8.47 21.76 2.65
CA ASN A 218 7.58 22.90 2.43
C ASN A 218 8.27 23.92 1.51
N ASN A 219 7.51 24.55 0.60
CA ASN A 219 8.00 25.58 -0.33
C ASN A 219 9.18 25.11 -1.21
N ASP A 220 9.17 23.84 -1.61
CA ASP A 220 10.18 23.23 -2.48
C ASP A 220 9.52 22.66 -3.74
N ASN A 221 10.20 22.70 -4.89
CA ASN A 221 9.67 22.18 -6.15
C ASN A 221 9.32 20.68 -6.09
N ARG A 222 9.95 19.92 -5.20
CA ARG A 222 9.66 18.50 -4.98
C ARG A 222 8.25 18.22 -4.47
N HIS A 223 7.57 19.23 -3.96
CA HIS A 223 6.15 19.20 -3.62
C HIS A 223 5.29 18.74 -4.82
N TRP A 224 5.72 19.06 -6.05
CA TRP A 224 5.01 18.70 -7.29
C TRP A 224 5.38 17.33 -7.86
N ASP A 225 6.23 16.54 -7.19
CA ASP A 225 6.58 15.16 -7.58
C ASP A 225 5.41 14.19 -7.32
N ILE A 226 4.32 14.38 -8.06
CA ILE A 226 3.07 13.63 -7.95
C ILE A 226 3.04 12.59 -9.08
N PRO A 227 2.96 11.28 -8.78
CA PRO A 227 2.92 10.25 -9.82
C PRO A 227 1.67 10.33 -10.69
N VAL A 228 0.50 10.60 -10.12
CA VAL A 228 -0.75 10.74 -10.90
C VAL A 228 -1.55 11.92 -10.38
N GLU A 229 -1.81 12.90 -11.23
CA GLU A 229 -2.70 14.01 -10.94
C GLU A 229 -3.78 14.14 -12.02
N THR A 230 -5.04 14.28 -11.61
CA THR A 230 -6.10 14.77 -12.50
C THR A 230 -6.24 16.28 -12.29
N THR A 231 -6.26 17.05 -13.37
CA THR A 231 -6.25 18.52 -13.30
C THR A 231 -7.38 19.12 -14.14
N GLY A 232 -8.10 20.08 -13.54
CA GLY A 232 -9.34 20.61 -14.11
C GLY A 232 -10.48 19.59 -14.04
N PRO A 233 -11.56 19.77 -14.83
CA PRO A 233 -12.73 18.91 -14.77
C PRO A 233 -12.46 17.51 -15.35
N VAL A 234 -12.00 16.56 -14.53
CA VAL A 234 -11.81 15.15 -14.92
C VAL A 234 -12.80 14.28 -14.15
N SER A 235 -13.61 13.50 -14.85
CA SER A 235 -14.68 12.71 -14.22
C SER A 235 -14.61 11.23 -14.56
N ASN A 236 -14.99 10.37 -13.62
CA ASN A 236 -14.93 8.92 -13.75
C ASN A 236 -13.51 8.40 -14.05
N PHE A 237 -12.47 9.07 -13.54
CA PHE A 237 -11.11 8.53 -13.61
C PHE A 237 -11.01 7.27 -12.76
N PHE A 238 -10.38 6.22 -13.30
CA PHE A 238 -10.28 4.93 -12.63
C PHE A 238 -8.82 4.58 -12.32
N LEU A 239 -8.48 4.56 -11.03
CA LEU A 239 -7.16 4.17 -10.54
C LEU A 239 -7.28 2.91 -9.70
N ALA A 240 -6.84 1.77 -10.24
CA ALA A 240 -6.99 0.49 -9.55
C ALA A 240 -5.82 -0.48 -9.68
N GLY A 241 -5.53 -1.19 -8.59
CA GLY A 241 -4.50 -2.24 -8.57
C GLY A 241 -3.07 -1.73 -8.73
N ASN A 242 -2.83 -0.43 -8.54
CA ASN A 242 -1.50 0.15 -8.67
C ASN A 242 -0.75 0.07 -7.33
N SER A 243 0.57 0.12 -7.38
CA SER A 243 1.39 0.40 -6.21
C SER A 243 2.14 1.72 -6.39
N PHE A 244 2.26 2.49 -5.32
CA PHE A 244 2.98 3.76 -5.29
C PHE A 244 3.90 3.78 -4.08
N LYS A 245 5.16 4.14 -4.29
CA LYS A 245 6.05 4.38 -3.17
C LYS A 245 7.09 5.45 -3.41
N GLN A 246 7.47 6.12 -2.33
CA GLN A 246 8.66 6.96 -2.25
C GLN A 246 8.66 8.17 -3.21
N PHE A 247 7.53 8.86 -3.33
CA PHE A 247 7.47 10.15 -4.02
C PHE A 247 7.63 11.29 -3.01
N PHE A 248 8.20 12.42 -3.44
CA PHE A 248 8.34 13.60 -2.57
C PHE A 248 7.08 14.45 -2.50
N GLY A 249 6.19 14.31 -3.48
CA GLY A 249 5.06 15.20 -3.65
C GLY A 249 4.09 15.21 -2.47
N GLN A 250 3.25 16.24 -2.47
CA GLN A 250 2.12 16.35 -1.54
C GLN A 250 1.13 15.19 -1.64
N SER A 251 1.16 14.42 -2.72
CA SER A 251 0.27 13.31 -2.94
C SER A 251 0.91 12.27 -3.87
N MET A 252 0.44 11.02 -3.77
CA MET A 252 0.70 10.00 -4.79
C MET A 252 -0.40 9.98 -5.85
N PHE A 253 -1.63 10.23 -5.43
CA PHE A 253 -2.75 10.53 -6.30
C PHE A 253 -3.47 11.77 -5.80
N GLN A 254 -3.78 12.69 -6.71
CA GLN A 254 -4.53 13.90 -6.42
C GLN A 254 -5.47 14.25 -7.56
N THR A 255 -6.70 14.62 -7.21
CA THR A 255 -7.52 15.46 -8.09
C THR A 255 -7.23 16.90 -7.77
N TYR A 256 -7.27 17.81 -8.73
CA TYR A 256 -7.13 19.24 -8.48
C TYR A 256 -7.94 20.09 -9.46
N GLY A 257 -8.58 21.14 -8.95
CA GLY A 257 -9.32 22.08 -9.77
C GLY A 257 -9.63 23.38 -9.05
N ALA A 258 -9.96 24.42 -9.81
CA ALA A 258 -10.34 25.74 -9.30
C ALA A 258 -11.49 26.31 -10.16
N PRO A 259 -12.77 26.16 -9.76
CA PRO A 259 -13.27 25.45 -8.58
C PRO A 259 -13.52 23.94 -8.79
N ASN A 260 -13.47 23.45 -10.03
CA ASN A 260 -13.97 22.12 -10.39
C ASN A 260 -12.83 21.18 -10.81
N GLY A 261 -12.55 20.18 -9.97
CA GLY A 261 -11.65 19.05 -10.25
C GLY A 261 -12.36 17.82 -10.83
N GLY A 262 -13.69 17.88 -11.00
CA GLY A 262 -14.52 16.85 -11.60
C GLY A 262 -15.28 15.97 -10.60
N SER A 263 -15.71 14.79 -11.05
CA SER A 263 -16.64 13.95 -10.29
C SER A 263 -16.58 12.45 -10.61
N GLY A 264 -16.88 11.59 -9.64
CA GLY A 264 -17.08 10.15 -9.88
C GLY A 264 -15.80 9.30 -9.97
N ASP A 265 -14.63 9.89 -9.76
CA ASP A 265 -13.34 9.18 -9.76
C ASP A 265 -13.31 8.07 -8.70
N LYS A 266 -12.69 6.93 -9.05
CA LYS A 266 -12.58 5.76 -8.19
C LYS A 266 -11.13 5.36 -8.01
N ILE A 267 -10.69 5.38 -6.76
CA ILE A 267 -9.32 5.07 -6.34
C ILE A 267 -9.38 3.85 -5.44
N ILE A 268 -9.19 2.67 -6.03
CA ILE A 268 -9.50 1.39 -5.37
C ILE A 268 -8.40 0.34 -5.46
N TYR A 269 -8.25 -0.47 -4.41
CA TYR A 269 -7.30 -1.60 -4.42
C TYR A 269 -5.86 -1.21 -4.79
N ASN A 270 -5.46 0.03 -4.48
CA ASN A 270 -4.09 0.47 -4.66
C ASN A 270 -3.30 0.30 -3.35
N THR A 271 -1.97 0.23 -3.48
CA THR A 271 -1.06 0.32 -2.34
C THR A 271 -0.28 1.62 -2.39
N PHE A 272 -0.30 2.40 -1.31
CA PHE A 272 0.48 3.63 -1.17
C PHE A 272 1.44 3.47 0.02
N ALA A 273 2.73 3.74 -0.18
CA ALA A 273 3.73 3.54 0.86
C ALA A 273 4.82 4.62 0.86
N SER A 274 5.23 5.10 2.04
CA SER A 274 6.32 6.09 2.16
C SER A 274 6.00 7.37 1.39
N CYS A 275 4.90 8.05 1.75
CA CYS A 275 4.47 9.27 1.09
C CYS A 275 5.14 10.51 1.67
N GLY A 276 5.47 11.47 0.80
CA GLY A 276 5.78 12.84 1.22
C GLY A 276 4.65 13.39 2.10
N TYR A 277 3.40 13.29 1.63
CA TYR A 277 2.24 13.65 2.45
C TYR A 277 1.04 12.71 2.26
N TYR A 278 0.19 12.93 1.26
CA TYR A 278 -0.97 12.09 0.97
C TYR A 278 -0.60 10.88 0.11
N GLY A 279 -1.32 9.77 0.30
CA GLY A 279 -1.42 8.69 -0.66
C GLY A 279 -2.41 9.14 -1.73
N PRO A 280 -3.69 8.79 -1.62
CA PRO A 280 -4.77 9.39 -2.39
C PRO A 280 -5.43 10.57 -1.65
N VAL A 281 -5.64 11.67 -2.37
CA VAL A 281 -6.40 12.83 -1.89
C VAL A 281 -7.34 13.38 -2.97
N PHE A 282 -8.51 13.84 -2.56
CA PHE A 282 -9.39 14.62 -3.42
C PHE A 282 -9.31 16.10 -3.05
N VAL A 283 -8.91 16.92 -4.03
CA VAL A 283 -9.00 18.38 -4.01
C VAL A 283 -10.02 18.78 -5.08
N ALA A 284 -11.00 19.61 -4.71
CA ALA A 284 -12.00 20.17 -5.64
C ALA A 284 -12.92 19.13 -6.33
N HIS A 285 -13.26 18.02 -5.67
CA HIS A 285 -13.94 16.87 -6.29
C HIS A 285 -15.26 16.49 -5.62
N THR A 286 -16.18 15.87 -6.37
CA THR A 286 -17.50 15.45 -5.87
C THR A 286 -17.86 14.04 -6.29
N ASN A 287 -18.69 13.34 -5.50
CA ASN A 287 -19.16 11.97 -5.80
C ASN A 287 -18.02 10.96 -6.06
N GLY A 288 -16.80 11.23 -5.60
CA GLY A 288 -15.66 10.34 -5.73
C GLY A 288 -15.65 9.21 -4.70
N TYR A 289 -14.83 8.19 -4.96
CA TYR A 289 -14.69 7.02 -4.10
C TYR A 289 -13.22 6.66 -3.87
N ILE A 290 -12.76 6.70 -2.62
CA ILE A 290 -11.45 6.19 -2.19
C ILE A 290 -11.71 4.98 -1.29
N GLY A 291 -11.47 3.76 -1.77
CA GLY A 291 -11.72 2.61 -0.93
C GLY A 291 -10.93 1.36 -1.21
N HIS A 292 -10.87 0.48 -0.22
CA HIS A 292 -10.12 -0.78 -0.31
C HIS A 292 -8.61 -0.61 -0.60
N ASN A 293 -8.02 0.54 -0.29
CA ASN A 293 -6.59 0.76 -0.46
C ASN A 293 -5.82 0.33 0.79
N THR A 294 -4.57 -0.09 0.58
CA THR A 294 -3.59 -0.30 1.66
C THR A 294 -2.62 0.88 1.68
N VAL A 295 -2.52 1.55 2.81
CA VAL A 295 -1.81 2.83 2.92
C VAL A 295 -0.85 2.77 4.11
N THR A 296 0.45 2.98 3.86
CA THR A 296 1.49 2.99 4.89
C THR A 296 2.29 4.28 4.82
N ASP A 297 2.40 5.00 5.93
CA ASP A 297 3.15 6.27 6.00
C ASP A 297 2.64 7.34 5.02
N CYS A 298 1.31 7.45 4.91
CA CYS A 298 0.64 8.47 4.10
C CYS A 298 -0.63 8.96 4.76
N ALA A 299 -1.02 10.20 4.46
CA ALA A 299 -2.37 10.69 4.73
C ALA A 299 -3.36 10.21 3.64
N VAL A 300 -4.65 10.17 3.98
CA VAL A 300 -5.75 9.80 3.08
C VAL A 300 -6.89 10.77 3.33
N GLY A 301 -7.49 11.33 2.28
CA GLY A 301 -8.70 12.09 2.50
C GLY A 301 -9.13 13.05 1.43
N ILE A 302 -9.81 14.10 1.90
CA ILE A 302 -10.25 15.26 1.13
C ILE A 302 -9.54 16.48 1.71
N GLU A 303 -8.95 17.28 0.84
CA GLU A 303 -8.23 18.48 1.22
C GLU A 303 -8.47 19.55 0.17
N ASN A 304 -9.41 20.47 0.40
CA ASN A 304 -9.48 21.65 -0.45
C ASN A 304 -8.48 22.71 0.06
N ASP A 305 -7.95 23.53 -0.84
CA ASP A 305 -7.13 24.69 -0.49
C ASP A 305 -8.00 25.84 0.03
N ASN A 306 -9.24 25.94 -0.47
CA ASN A 306 -10.16 27.02 -0.13
C ASN A 306 -11.63 26.63 -0.31
N THR A 307 -12.53 27.54 0.10
CA THR A 307 -13.98 27.31 0.11
C THR A 307 -14.66 27.35 -1.26
N THR A 308 -13.97 27.82 -2.30
CA THR A 308 -14.53 27.90 -3.66
C THR A 308 -14.42 26.57 -4.40
N GLN A 309 -13.51 25.70 -3.98
CA GLN A 309 -13.31 24.39 -4.58
C GLN A 309 -14.47 23.45 -4.23
N ALA A 310 -14.92 22.71 -5.24
CA ALA A 310 -16.03 21.79 -5.11
C ALA A 310 -15.73 20.70 -4.07
N THR A 311 -16.75 20.31 -3.30
CA THR A 311 -16.69 19.13 -2.44
C THR A 311 -18.11 18.63 -2.18
N GLY A 312 -18.25 17.34 -1.96
CA GLY A 312 -19.52 16.76 -1.55
C GLY A 312 -19.77 15.36 -2.11
N ASN A 313 -20.51 14.56 -1.34
CA ASN A 313 -20.86 13.17 -1.65
C ASN A 313 -19.66 12.25 -1.92
N ASN A 314 -18.45 12.65 -1.54
CA ASN A 314 -17.28 11.78 -1.66
C ASN A 314 -17.33 10.72 -0.56
N VAL A 315 -16.90 9.51 -0.88
CA VAL A 315 -16.90 8.38 0.05
C VAL A 315 -15.48 7.85 0.23
N ILE A 316 -15.04 7.75 1.48
CA ILE A 316 -13.77 7.15 1.87
C ILE A 316 -14.06 5.95 2.78
N GLU A 317 -13.83 4.74 2.29
CA GLU A 317 -14.17 3.54 3.07
C GLU A 317 -13.28 2.31 2.85
N TYR A 318 -13.25 1.42 3.84
CA TYR A 318 -12.52 0.15 3.77
C TYR A 318 -11.01 0.28 3.47
N ASN A 319 -10.41 1.44 3.75
CA ASN A 319 -8.97 1.60 3.65
C ASN A 319 -8.28 1.10 4.93
N THR A 320 -7.11 0.48 4.76
CA THR A 320 -6.22 0.13 5.87
C THR A 320 -5.05 1.10 5.89
N ILE A 321 -4.96 1.91 6.93
CA ILE A 321 -4.01 3.02 7.06
C ILE A 321 -3.10 2.76 8.27
N LYS A 322 -1.79 2.79 8.05
CA LYS A 322 -0.80 2.44 9.07
C LYS A 322 0.38 3.40 9.08
N ALA A 323 0.81 3.81 10.26
CA ALA A 323 2.14 4.37 10.45
C ALA A 323 3.18 3.29 10.79
N VAL A 324 4.35 3.40 10.16
CA VAL A 324 5.61 2.75 10.51
C VAL A 324 6.67 3.83 10.76
N TYR A 325 6.93 4.69 9.77
CA TYR A 325 7.78 5.88 9.90
C TYR A 325 6.96 7.14 10.17
N GLY A 326 5.71 7.18 9.68
CA GLY A 326 4.93 8.38 9.45
C GLY A 326 5.23 9.02 8.09
N TYR A 327 4.29 9.81 7.58
CA TYR A 327 4.50 10.60 6.35
C TYR A 327 5.55 11.71 6.57
N GLY A 328 6.10 12.23 5.47
CA GLY A 328 7.16 13.22 5.53
C GLY A 328 6.74 14.61 6.00
N ALA A 329 5.49 15.02 5.73
CA ALA A 329 4.98 16.35 6.03
C ALA A 329 4.97 16.69 7.55
N PRO A 330 5.56 17.82 7.98
CA PRO A 330 5.67 18.18 9.39
C PRO A 330 4.47 18.94 9.97
N ASP A 331 3.57 19.42 9.12
CA ASP A 331 2.51 20.39 9.39
C ASP A 331 1.34 19.86 10.24
N MET A 332 1.10 18.55 10.25
CA MET A 332 0.03 17.95 11.06
C MET A 332 0.58 17.03 12.15
N THR A 333 0.17 17.19 13.41
CA THR A 333 0.69 16.48 14.60
C THR A 333 0.36 14.97 14.67
N SER A 334 0.37 14.29 13.52
CA SER A 334 -0.01 12.89 13.28
C SER A 334 1.00 12.15 12.42
N SER A 335 1.30 10.89 12.73
CA SER A 335 2.18 10.09 11.86
C SER A 335 1.51 9.67 10.54
N VAL A 336 0.22 9.35 10.56
CA VAL A 336 -0.65 9.26 9.38
C VAL A 336 -2.02 9.87 9.70
N MET A 337 -2.76 10.26 8.67
CA MET A 337 -4.04 10.95 8.83
C MET A 337 -5.13 10.34 7.94
N LEU A 338 -6.33 10.21 8.51
CA LEU A 338 -7.58 10.02 7.77
C LEU A 338 -8.47 11.25 7.96
N THR A 339 -8.91 11.87 6.87
CA THR A 339 -9.76 13.08 6.90
C THR A 339 -10.84 13.09 5.81
N GLY A 340 -12.00 13.66 6.11
CA GLY A 340 -13.10 13.94 5.17
C GLY A 340 -13.16 15.39 4.70
N GLY A 341 -12.14 16.19 5.04
CA GLY A 341 -12.02 17.60 4.68
C GLY A 341 -11.21 18.39 5.70
N VAL A 342 -10.19 19.15 5.25
CA VAL A 342 -9.35 19.98 6.15
C VAL A 342 -9.34 21.48 5.84
N ALA A 343 -9.84 21.92 4.68
CA ALA A 343 -9.91 23.36 4.37
C ALA A 343 -10.75 24.12 5.38
N ALA A 344 -10.26 25.29 5.80
CA ALA A 344 -11.05 26.21 6.59
C ALA A 344 -12.29 26.70 5.81
N SER A 345 -13.43 26.77 6.47
CA SER A 345 -14.73 27.29 6.04
C SER A 345 -15.43 26.59 4.87
N ALA A 346 -15.00 25.40 4.44
CA ALA A 346 -15.73 24.58 3.47
C ALA A 346 -16.86 23.75 4.12
N ASP A 347 -17.92 23.41 3.37
CA ASP A 347 -18.99 22.51 3.84
C ASP A 347 -18.72 21.08 3.36
N TYR A 348 -18.29 20.21 4.28
CA TYR A 348 -18.00 18.81 4.00
C TYR A 348 -19.13 17.87 4.41
N SER A 349 -20.30 18.39 4.82
CA SER A 349 -21.35 17.61 5.50
C SER A 349 -21.94 16.46 4.70
N THR A 350 -21.75 16.44 3.37
CA THR A 350 -22.21 15.36 2.50
C THR A 350 -21.13 14.31 2.22
N ASN A 351 -19.88 14.55 2.61
CA ASN A 351 -18.82 13.54 2.50
C ASN A 351 -18.97 12.48 3.59
N ILE A 352 -18.65 11.24 3.25
CA ILE A 352 -18.79 10.07 4.12
C ILE A 352 -17.41 9.44 4.31
N VAL A 353 -17.00 9.28 5.57
CA VAL A 353 -15.77 8.57 5.96
C VAL A 353 -16.16 7.41 6.86
N ARG A 354 -16.06 6.16 6.39
CA ARG A 354 -16.52 5.02 7.19
C ARG A 354 -15.76 3.73 6.99
N ASN A 355 -15.85 2.83 7.97
CA ASN A 355 -15.29 1.47 7.87
C ASN A 355 -13.78 1.42 7.53
N ASN A 356 -13.03 2.50 7.80
CA ASN A 356 -11.57 2.50 7.63
C ASN A 356 -10.89 2.01 8.90
N THR A 357 -9.68 1.48 8.78
CA THR A 357 -8.84 1.12 9.93
C THR A 357 -7.59 2.00 9.96
N VAL A 358 -7.31 2.66 11.08
CA VAL A 358 -6.13 3.51 11.28
C VAL A 358 -5.31 2.99 12.45
N SER A 359 -3.99 2.84 12.25
CA SER A 359 -3.11 2.14 13.19
C SER A 359 -1.67 2.70 13.23
N GLY A 360 -0.95 2.42 14.32
CA GLY A 360 0.50 2.62 14.42
C GLY A 360 0.93 4.00 14.88
N THR A 361 2.21 4.13 15.21
CA THR A 361 2.89 5.40 15.52
C THR A 361 4.11 5.55 14.61
N SER A 362 4.65 6.76 14.49
CA SER A 362 5.97 6.92 13.87
C SER A 362 7.05 6.22 14.71
N ASN A 363 8.13 5.81 14.06
CA ASN A 363 9.33 5.32 14.73
C ASN A 363 10.43 6.41 14.74
N ALA A 364 11.61 6.10 15.29
CA ALA A 364 12.71 7.06 15.43
C ALA A 364 13.31 7.55 14.09
N GLN A 365 13.08 6.84 12.99
CA GLN A 365 13.53 7.24 11.65
C GLN A 365 12.53 8.18 10.96
N GLY A 366 11.31 8.30 11.49
CA GLY A 366 10.31 9.25 11.00
C GLY A 366 10.78 10.69 11.13
N PHE A 367 10.36 11.55 10.19
CA PHE A 367 10.78 12.95 10.16
C PHE A 367 10.52 13.70 11.49
N ARG A 368 9.39 13.41 12.16
CA ARG A 368 9.06 13.99 13.48
C ARG A 368 9.50 13.15 14.69
N GLY A 369 10.34 12.14 14.46
CA GLY A 369 10.80 11.23 15.50
C GLY A 369 9.76 10.18 15.92
N ALA A 370 10.08 9.44 16.99
CA ALA A 370 9.32 8.28 17.43
C ALA A 370 8.03 8.62 18.19
N ASN A 371 7.10 7.68 18.17
CA ASN A 371 5.89 7.62 18.99
C ASN A 371 4.85 8.71 18.70
N ILE A 372 4.89 9.36 17.53
CA ILE A 372 3.80 10.26 17.11
C ILE A 372 2.60 9.41 16.70
N PRO A 373 1.42 9.61 17.31
CA PRO A 373 0.26 8.77 17.02
C PRO A 373 -0.32 9.05 15.64
N SER A 374 -0.90 8.01 15.04
CA SER A 374 -1.75 8.18 13.86
C SER A 374 -3.04 8.89 14.27
N ARG A 375 -3.68 9.62 13.36
CA ARG A 375 -4.93 10.34 13.65
C ARG A 375 -6.03 10.02 12.67
N THR A 376 -7.21 9.73 13.22
CA THR A 376 -8.47 9.99 12.51
C THR A 376 -8.92 11.38 12.91
N ILE A 377 -8.97 12.31 11.97
CA ILE A 377 -9.46 13.66 12.23
C ILE A 377 -10.96 13.65 11.97
N ILE A 378 -11.71 13.79 13.05
CA ILE A 378 -13.15 14.00 13.03
C ILE A 378 -13.35 15.48 13.35
N GLY A 379 -14.21 16.19 12.65
CA GLY A 379 -14.82 17.38 13.26
C GLY A 379 -13.95 18.60 13.57
N LYS A 380 -12.62 18.59 13.34
CA LYS A 380 -11.82 19.79 13.56
C LYS A 380 -12.40 20.87 12.65
N ASN A 381 -13.07 21.86 13.26
CA ASN A 381 -13.75 22.99 12.64
C ASN A 381 -12.74 23.85 11.88
N TRP A 382 -12.22 23.31 10.78
CA TRP A 382 -11.71 24.12 9.71
C TRP A 382 -12.95 24.54 8.92
N GLY A 383 -13.79 23.62 8.43
CA GLY A 383 -15.01 23.90 7.65
C GLY A 383 -16.21 24.50 8.41
N ILE A 384 -17.24 24.97 7.66
CA ILE A 384 -18.55 25.39 8.20
C ILE A 384 -19.32 24.18 8.76
N LYS A 385 -19.15 22.99 8.14
CA LYS A 385 -19.68 21.71 8.63
C LYS A 385 -18.70 20.57 8.32
N ALA A 386 -18.54 19.65 9.27
CA ALA A 386 -17.69 18.48 9.14
C ALA A 386 -18.33 17.36 8.32
N ALA A 387 -17.49 16.48 7.75
CA ALA A 387 -17.92 15.24 7.10
C ALA A 387 -18.58 14.26 8.08
N GLN A 388 -19.28 13.25 7.55
CA GLN A 388 -19.94 12.21 8.32
C GLN A 388 -18.99 11.04 8.59
N TYR A 389 -18.63 10.83 9.85
CA TYR A 389 -17.74 9.73 10.25
C TYR A 389 -18.53 8.61 10.93
N SER A 390 -18.38 7.36 10.49
CA SER A 390 -19.02 6.21 11.12
C SER A 390 -18.16 4.94 11.03
N ASN A 391 -18.16 4.09 12.05
CA ASN A 391 -17.50 2.77 12.01
C ASN A 391 -16.00 2.77 11.60
N ASN A 392 -15.30 3.89 11.75
CA ASN A 392 -13.85 3.92 11.57
C ASN A 392 -13.19 3.31 12.82
N THR A 393 -12.28 2.39 12.61
CA THR A 393 -11.58 1.68 13.69
C THR A 393 -10.22 2.32 13.90
N CYS A 394 -10.03 2.90 15.08
CA CYS A 394 -8.75 3.42 15.53
C CYS A 394 -8.14 2.38 16.49
N VAL A 395 -7.06 1.72 16.06
CA VAL A 395 -6.41 0.65 16.84
C VAL A 395 -5.15 1.17 17.54
N THR A 396 -4.31 0.28 18.09
CA THR A 396 -3.06 0.63 18.79
C THR A 396 -2.22 1.65 18.03
N GLY A 397 -1.83 2.74 18.71
CA GLY A 397 -1.03 3.84 18.15
C GLY A 397 -1.84 4.92 17.44
N CYS A 398 -3.13 4.70 17.20
CA CYS A 398 -4.03 5.71 16.65
C CYS A 398 -4.72 6.51 17.77
N SER A 399 -5.06 7.77 17.46
CA SER A 399 -5.94 8.62 18.25
C SER A 399 -7.03 9.23 17.38
N VAL A 400 -8.18 9.52 17.99
CA VAL A 400 -9.25 10.28 17.35
C VAL A 400 -9.14 11.72 17.81
N THR A 401 -9.02 12.65 16.86
CA THR A 401 -8.95 14.08 17.15
C THR A 401 -10.29 14.71 16.80
N PRO A 402 -10.95 15.42 17.74
CA PRO A 402 -12.17 16.16 17.49
C PRO A 402 -11.99 17.41 16.62
#